data_AF-A0A969H0Q9-F1
#
_entry.id   AF-A0A969H0Q9-F1
#
_cell.length_a   1.000
_cell.length_b   1.000
_cell.length_c   1.000
_cell.angle_alpha   90.00
_cell.angle_beta   90.00
_cell.angle_gamma   90.00
#
_symmetry.space_group_name_H-M   'P 1'
#
loop_
_entity.id
_entity.type
_entity.pdbx_description
1 polymer ?
#
loop_
_entity_poly.entity_id
_entity_poly.type
_entity_poly.pdbx_seq_one_letter_code
_entity_poly.pdbx_strand_id
1 'polypeptide(L)'
;MVSALLCSQELNLAAWEPYVHSRATKAQSSERRWQRFMDNCRIRVTAIYVPLVLAALSGWNQQRLYLASDTTVLWDRFCMIHLSVVC
;
A
#
# COMPACT_ATOMS: atom_id res chain seq x y z
N MET A 1 -0.19 7.64 4.46
CA MET A 1 -0.39 7.21 3.06
C MET A 1 -0.42 5.71 3.00
N VAL A 2 0.69 5.04 3.32
CA VAL A 2 0.73 3.57 3.49
C VAL A 2 -0.29 3.09 4.55
N SER A 3 -0.43 3.82 5.67
CA SER A 3 -1.46 3.53 6.68
C SER A 3 -2.89 3.51 6.13
N ALA A 4 -3.20 4.39 5.18
CA ALA A 4 -4.54 4.51 4.64
C ALA A 4 -4.89 3.31 3.77
N LEU A 5 -3.94 2.89 2.91
CA LEU A 5 -4.03 1.66 2.13
C LEU A 5 -4.19 0.42 3.03
N LEU A 6 -3.40 0.33 4.10
CA LEU A 6 -3.46 -0.81 5.03
C LEU A 6 -4.80 -0.87 5.79
N CYS A 7 -5.35 0.28 6.18
CA CYS A 7 -6.61 0.33 6.93
C CYS A 7 -7.84 0.20 6.03
N SER A 8 -7.81 0.76 4.81
CA SER A 8 -8.94 0.68 3.89
C SER A 8 -9.08 -0.70 3.23
N GLN A 9 -7.97 -1.41 3.02
CA GLN A 9 -7.90 -2.68 2.27
C GLN A 9 -8.42 -2.63 0.82
N GLU A 10 -8.95 -1.48 0.39
CA GLU A 10 -9.42 -1.22 -0.96
C GLU A 10 -8.38 -0.44 -1.77
N LEU A 11 -8.47 -0.54 -3.10
CA LEU A 11 -7.64 0.20 -4.06
C LEU A 11 -8.26 1.53 -4.49
N ASN A 12 -9.45 1.85 -3.97
CA ASN A 12 -10.14 3.08 -4.26
C ASN A 12 -9.52 4.25 -3.46
N LEU A 13 -8.96 5.24 -4.16
CA LEU A 13 -8.37 6.43 -3.53
C LEU A 13 -9.35 7.19 -2.63
N ALA A 14 -10.64 7.18 -2.96
CA ALA A 14 -11.67 7.81 -2.13
C ALA A 14 -11.87 7.05 -0.81
N ALA A 15 -11.75 5.72 -0.83
CA ALA A 15 -11.84 4.89 0.37
C ALA A 15 -10.66 5.10 1.34
N TRP A 16 -9.57 5.72 0.87
CA TRP A 16 -8.40 6.00 1.70
C TRP A 16 -8.60 7.25 2.56
N GLU A 17 -9.43 8.21 2.12
CA GLU A 17 -9.59 9.51 2.79
C GLU A 17 -9.89 9.43 4.28
N PRO A 18 -10.79 8.55 4.77
CA PRO A 18 -11.10 8.45 6.20
C PRO A 18 -9.90 8.04 7.06
N TYR A 19 -8.95 7.31 6.48
CA TYR A 19 -7.79 6.74 7.19
C TYR A 19 -6.56 7.66 7.14
N VAL A 20 -6.73 8.89 6.67
CA VAL A 20 -5.63 9.81 6.37
C VAL A 20 -5.64 10.92 7.39
N HIS A 21 -4.69 10.87 8.31
CA HIS A 21 -4.47 11.96 9.24
C HIS A 21 -3.92 13.18 8.51
N SER A 22 -4.82 14.11 8.16
CA SER A 22 -4.51 15.33 7.44
C SER A 22 -5.41 16.46 7.92
N ARG A 23 -4.90 17.70 7.87
CA ARG A 23 -5.70 18.92 8.07
C ARG A 23 -6.46 19.34 6.81
N ALA A 24 -6.36 18.55 5.74
CA ALA A 24 -7.03 18.85 4.48
C ALA A 24 -8.54 18.69 4.65
N THR A 25 -9.29 19.76 4.37
CA THR A 25 -10.76 19.78 4.44
C THR A 25 -11.43 19.47 3.10
N LYS A 26 -10.67 19.43 2.00
CA LYS A 26 -11.15 19.16 0.64
C LYS A 26 -10.64 17.81 0.15
N ALA A 27 -11.54 16.94 -0.31
CA ALA A 27 -11.23 15.64 -0.91
C ALA A 27 -10.17 15.74 -2.02
N GLN A 28 -10.32 16.72 -2.92
CA GLN A 28 -9.38 16.97 -4.02
C GLN A 28 -7.93 17.27 -3.55
N SER A 29 -7.74 17.78 -2.33
CA SER A 29 -6.40 18.01 -1.76
C SER A 29 -5.71 16.69 -1.40
N SER A 30 -6.47 15.75 -0.85
CA SER A 30 -6.02 14.40 -0.55
C SER A 30 -5.69 13.65 -1.84
N GLU A 31 -6.57 13.70 -2.84
CA GLU A 31 -6.37 13.08 -4.15
C GLU A 31 -5.07 13.54 -4.85
N ARG A 32 -4.85 14.86 -4.92
CA ARG A 32 -3.61 15.40 -5.50
C ARG A 32 -2.36 14.96 -4.74
N ARG A 33 -2.46 14.78 -3.42
CA ARG A 33 -1.34 14.27 -2.61
C ARG A 33 -1.04 12.81 -2.94
N TRP A 34 -2.06 11.98 -3.20
CA TRP A 34 -1.89 10.59 -3.63
C TRP A 34 -1.17 10.50 -4.96
N GLN A 35 -1.64 11.27 -5.95
CA GLN A 35 -1.01 11.33 -7.26
C GLN A 35 0.46 11.73 -7.14
N ARG A 36 0.75 12.82 -6.41
CA ARG A 36 2.15 13.24 -6.17
C ARG A 36 2.99 12.19 -5.47
N PHE A 37 2.42 11.39 -4.57
CA PHE A 37 3.15 10.31 -3.90
C PHE A 37 3.46 9.18 -4.87
N MET A 38 2.47 8.72 -5.63
CA MET A 38 2.64 7.61 -6.58
C MET A 38 3.56 7.98 -7.75
N ASP A 39 3.49 9.22 -8.25
CA ASP A 39 4.33 9.71 -9.33
C ASP A 39 5.75 10.12 -8.88
N ASN A 40 6.05 10.11 -7.57
CA ASN A 40 7.34 10.57 -7.08
C ASN A 40 8.44 9.50 -7.24
N CYS A 41 9.22 9.63 -8.31
CA CYS A 41 10.36 8.74 -8.60
C CYS A 41 11.47 8.73 -7.54
N ARG A 42 11.49 9.70 -6.61
CA ARG A 42 12.46 9.71 -5.48
C ARG A 42 12.07 8.74 -4.37
N ILE A 43 10.83 8.25 -4.37
CA ILE A 43 10.36 7.30 -3.37
C ILE A 43 10.91 5.92 -3.72
N ARG A 44 11.77 5.40 -2.86
CA ARG A 44 12.28 4.03 -2.96
C ARG A 44 11.26 3.08 -2.35
N VAL A 45 10.37 2.55 -3.20
CA VAL A 45 9.29 1.61 -2.82
C VAL A 45 9.86 0.44 -1.99
N THR A 46 10.96 -0.16 -2.42
CA THR A 46 11.61 -1.27 -1.71
C THR A 46 12.04 -0.90 -0.29
N ALA A 47 12.52 0.33 -0.07
CA ALA A 47 12.93 0.79 1.27
C ALA A 47 11.76 0.96 2.24
N ILE A 48 10.52 1.11 1.73
CA ILE A 48 9.31 1.24 2.55
C ILE A 48 8.66 -0.12 2.77
N TYR A 49 8.44 -0.88 1.70
CA TYR A 49 7.63 -2.10 1.76
C TYR A 49 8.42 -3.31 2.26
N VAL A 50 9.72 -3.44 1.97
CA VAL A 50 10.50 -4.60 2.43
C VAL A 50 10.54 -4.68 3.96
N PRO A 51 10.84 -3.60 4.71
CA PRO A 51 10.78 -3.67 6.18
C PRO A 51 9.40 -4.03 6.72
N LEU A 52 8.33 -3.55 6.08
CA LEU A 52 6.95 -3.88 6.48
C LEU A 52 6.63 -5.36 6.29
N VAL A 53 7.02 -5.92 5.15
CA VAL A 53 6.83 -7.35 4.86
C VAL A 53 7.67 -8.21 5.80
N LEU A 54 8.93 -7.85 6.05
CA LEU A 54 9.79 -8.56 7.00
C LEU A 54 9.26 -8.49 8.43
N ALA A 55 8.75 -7.32 8.84
CA ALA A 55 8.12 -7.17 10.15
C ALA A 55 6.86 -8.03 10.26
N ALA A 56 6.02 -8.08 9.23
CA ALA A 56 4.86 -8.96 9.18
C ALA A 56 5.30 -10.43 9.28
N LEU A 57 6.26 -10.86 8.47
CA LEU A 57 6.72 -12.26 8.42
C LEU A 57 7.57 -12.69 9.63
N SER A 58 7.99 -11.77 10.49
CA SER A 58 8.91 -12.05 11.61
C SER A 58 8.40 -13.11 12.60
N GLY A 59 7.08 -13.28 12.72
CA GLY A 59 6.46 -14.28 13.59
C GLY A 59 6.57 -15.72 13.07
N TRP A 60 6.84 -15.92 11.78
CA TRP A 60 6.94 -17.22 11.14
C TRP A 60 8.39 -17.69 11.07
N ASN A 61 8.99 -17.95 12.23
CA ASN A 61 10.34 -18.51 12.27
C ASN A 61 10.30 -20.04 12.03
N GLN A 62 11.08 -20.52 11.06
CA GLN A 62 11.29 -21.95 10.76
C GLN A 62 10.07 -22.77 10.28
N GLN A 63 8.95 -22.13 9.94
CA GLN A 63 7.77 -22.80 9.37
C GLN A 63 7.70 -22.62 7.85
N ARG A 64 7.18 -23.63 7.14
CA ARG A 64 6.89 -23.51 5.71
C ARG A 64 5.72 -22.55 5.51
N LEU A 65 5.98 -21.44 4.81
CA LEU A 65 4.97 -20.46 4.40
C LEU A 65 4.50 -20.77 2.98
N TYR A 66 3.18 -20.79 2.78
CA TYR A 66 2.59 -20.71 1.45
C TYR A 66 2.20 -19.26 1.18
N LEU A 67 2.70 -18.71 0.07
CA LEU A 67 2.43 -17.33 -0.33
C LEU A 67 1.63 -17.34 -1.62
N ALA A 68 0.50 -16.65 -1.61
CA ALA A 68 -0.21 -16.26 -2.82
C ALA A 68 0.29 -14.89 -3.26
N SER A 69 0.72 -14.80 -4.51
CA SER A 69 1.10 -13.54 -5.15
C SER A 69 0.12 -13.25 -6.26
N ASP A 70 -0.49 -12.08 -6.23
CA ASP A 70 -1.36 -11.59 -7.29
C ASP A 70 -0.91 -10.20 -7.73
N THR A 71 -1.19 -9.85 -8.98
CA THR A 71 -0.81 -8.55 -9.56
C THR A 71 -1.99 -7.90 -10.24
N THR A 72 -2.23 -6.64 -9.91
CA THR A 72 -3.29 -5.84 -10.52
C THR A 72 -2.69 -4.56 -11.11
N VAL A 73 -3.16 -4.19 -12.29
CA VAL A 73 -2.77 -2.93 -12.94
C VAL A 73 -3.78 -1.86 -12.56
N LEU A 74 -3.29 -0.74 -12.03
CA LEU A 74 -4.07 0.42 -11.67
C LEU A 74 -3.86 1.54 -12.70
N TRP A 75 -4.97 1.99 -13.28
CA TRP A 75 -5.03 3.10 -14.26
C TRP A 75 -4.01 2.98 -15.40
N ASP A 76 -3.69 1.75 -15.83
CA ASP A 76 -2.68 1.43 -16.85
C ASP A 76 -1.28 2.05 -16.60
N ARG A 77 -0.99 2.45 -15.36
CA ARG A 77 0.25 3.14 -14.99
C ARG A 77 0.98 2.52 -13.82
N PHE A 78 0.26 2.00 -12.84
CA PHE A 78 0.87 1.42 -11.65
C PHE A 78 0.60 -0.08 -11.59
N CYS A 79 1.63 -0.85 -11.26
CA CYS A 79 1.49 -2.28 -10.98
C CYS A 79 1.47 -2.46 -9.46
N MET A 80 0.38 -3.02 -8.95
CA MET A 80 0.25 -3.39 -7.56
C MET A 80 0.51 -4.88 -7.40
N ILE A 81 1.33 -5.22 -6.42
CA ILE A 81 1.65 -6.60 -6.06
C ILE A 81 0.98 -6.89 -4.72
N HIS A 82 0.04 -7.82 -4.73
CA HIS A 82 -0.59 -8.35 -3.53
C HIS A 82 0.15 -9.61 -3.10
N LEU A 83 0.55 -9.64 -1.82
CA LEU A 83 1.14 -10.80 -1.19
C LEU A 83 0.29 -11.20 -0.01
N SER A 84 -0.19 -12.45 -0.02
CA SER A 84 -1.02 -13.01 1.03
C SER A 84 -0.41 -14.31 1.52
N VAL A 85 -0.45 -14.52 2.83
CA VAL A 85 -0.10 -15.81 3.44
C VAL A 85 -1.31 -16.74 3.35
N VAL A 86 -1.11 -17.92 2.79
CA VAL A 86 -2.10 -19.00 2.72
C VAL A 86 -1.77 -19.99 3.84
N CYS A 87 -2.73 -20.19 4.75
CA CYS A 87 -2.64 -21.16 5.84
C CYS A 87 -3.46 -22.41 5.51
#